data_AF-A0A4Y9SM91-F1
#
_entry.id   AF-A0A4Y9SM91-F1
#
_cell.length_a   1.000
_cell.length_b   1.000
_cell.length_c   1.000
_cell.angle_alpha   90.00
_cell.angle_beta   90.00
_cell.angle_gamma   90.00
#
_symmetry.space_group_name_H-M   'P 1'
#
loop_
_entity.id
_entity.type
_entity.pdbx_description
1 polymer ?
#
loop_
_entity_poly.entity_id
_entity_poly.type
_entity_poly.pdbx_seq_one_letter_code
_entity_poly.pdbx_strand_id
1 'polypeptide(L)'
;MRTLWGTAALLLCLSACTTTSSVREHPAVLRYQHVANVHEIRFTNPVQLPSRLEPVDFVRPRDSSGFWAVFVLCEADTSDIVLPGFRFNVDDVRIQYGKYRFGPLQPYTLRYQGSLDLNTPKDTPLIVQAIGAEIHQGPRSTVFERGHFTDLHFRFAIFVPRALPNYAGEPLQLRYLGQPAILHDNGYPPSDIRVAGGSGGGIAARCLP
;
A
#
# COMPACT_ATOMS: atom_id res chain seq x y z
N MET A 1 70.64 27.28 25.06
CA MET A 1 70.49 28.31 24.01
C MET A 1 70.88 27.70 22.66
N ARG A 2 69.90 27.36 21.82
CA ARG A 2 70.13 27.00 20.41
C ARG A 2 68.98 27.57 19.57
N THR A 3 69.36 28.45 18.66
CA THR A 3 68.56 29.14 17.66
C THR A 3 68.26 28.23 16.46
N LEU A 4 66.95 28.04 16.19
CA LEU A 4 66.20 28.45 14.99
C LEU A 4 66.73 28.09 13.57
N TRP A 5 65.75 27.63 12.73
CA TRP A 5 65.56 27.63 11.25
C TRP A 5 65.20 26.18 10.81
N GLY A 6 64.15 25.83 10.05
CA GLY A 6 63.10 26.48 9.27
C GLY A 6 62.43 25.37 8.41
N THR A 7 61.42 25.72 7.58
CA THR A 7 60.65 24.90 6.61
C THR A 7 59.65 23.88 7.20
N ALA A 8 58.32 24.13 7.19
CA ALA A 8 57.35 24.21 6.07
C ALA A 8 56.78 22.83 5.65
N ALA A 9 55.47 22.63 5.85
CA ALA A 9 54.49 22.24 4.83
C ALA A 9 53.21 21.67 5.47
N LEU A 10 52.10 22.34 5.20
CA LEU A 10 50.74 21.80 5.20
C LEU A 10 50.68 20.47 4.43
N LEU A 11 49.78 19.56 4.81
CA LEU A 11 48.63 19.19 3.97
C LEU A 11 47.72 18.18 4.68
N LEU A 12 46.45 18.59 4.77
CA LEU A 12 45.31 17.75 5.13
C LEU A 12 45.13 16.61 4.11
N CYS A 13 45.01 15.38 4.59
CA CYS A 13 44.35 14.31 3.85
C CYS A 13 43.11 13.87 4.63
N LEU A 14 42.04 14.65 4.47
CA LEU A 14 40.67 14.19 4.71
C LEU A 14 40.36 13.14 3.63
N SER A 15 40.48 11.85 3.97
CA SER A 15 39.96 10.78 3.12
C SER A 15 38.43 10.79 3.20
N ALA A 16 37.81 11.46 2.24
CA ALA A 16 36.41 11.32 1.93
C ALA A 16 36.16 9.90 1.40
N CYS A 17 35.57 9.02 2.23
CA CYS A 17 34.90 7.82 1.73
C CYS A 17 33.55 8.23 1.14
N THR A 18 33.58 8.82 -0.05
CA THR A 18 32.41 8.91 -0.93
C THR A 18 32.46 7.72 -1.88
N THR A 19 31.91 6.59 -1.46
CA THR A 19 31.44 5.57 -2.39
C THR A 19 29.93 5.68 -2.48
N THR A 20 29.50 6.69 -3.24
CA THR A 20 28.24 6.64 -3.98
C THR A 20 28.30 5.48 -4.96
N SER A 21 27.98 4.28 -4.50
CA SER A 21 27.64 3.18 -5.39
C SER A 21 26.21 3.43 -5.89
N SER A 22 26.09 4.35 -6.85
CA SER A 22 24.92 4.41 -7.71
C SER A 22 25.03 3.26 -8.71
N VAL A 23 24.82 2.02 -8.24
CA VAL A 23 24.36 0.99 -9.17
C VAL A 23 23.06 1.54 -9.73
N ARG A 24 23.00 1.75 -11.05
CA ARG A 24 21.74 1.98 -11.74
C ARG A 24 20.92 0.71 -11.55
N GLU A 25 20.20 0.63 -10.45
CA GLU A 25 19.20 -0.40 -10.26
C GLU A 25 18.19 -0.19 -11.37
N HIS A 26 18.09 -1.15 -12.29
CA HIS A 26 17.00 -1.21 -13.25
C HIS A 26 15.77 -1.70 -12.47
N PRO A 27 14.85 -0.79 -12.10
CA PRO A 27 13.75 -1.14 -11.21
C PRO A 27 12.69 -1.92 -11.99
N ALA A 28 11.90 -2.74 -11.28
CA ALA A 28 10.68 -3.28 -11.88
C ALA A 28 9.71 -2.13 -12.18
N VAL A 29 8.89 -2.26 -13.22
CA VAL A 29 7.83 -1.31 -13.53
C VAL A 29 6.49 -1.97 -13.21
N LEU A 30 5.74 -1.39 -12.29
CA LEU A 30 4.44 -1.86 -11.87
C LEU A 30 3.37 -0.88 -12.35
N ARG A 31 2.39 -1.36 -13.11
CA ARG A 31 1.21 -0.56 -13.45
C ARG A 31 0.05 -0.93 -12.56
N TYR A 32 -0.66 0.07 -12.07
CA TYR A 32 -1.80 -0.13 -11.21
C TYR A 32 -2.92 0.85 -11.53
N GLN A 33 -4.10 0.57 -11.00
CA GLN A 33 -5.22 1.51 -11.01
C GLN A 33 -5.82 1.64 -9.63
N HIS A 34 -6.07 2.89 -9.20
CA HIS A 34 -6.94 3.17 -8.06
C HIS A 34 -8.41 3.00 -8.48
N VAL A 35 -9.06 1.90 -8.08
CA VAL A 35 -10.39 1.55 -8.60
C VAL A 35 -11.54 2.07 -7.73
N ALA A 36 -11.34 2.19 -6.41
CA ALA A 36 -12.41 2.66 -5.53
C ALA A 36 -11.91 3.23 -4.20
N ASN A 37 -12.64 4.22 -3.67
CA ASN A 37 -12.65 4.55 -2.24
C ASN A 37 -13.89 3.88 -1.62
N VAL A 38 -13.71 3.03 -0.61
CA VAL A 38 -14.82 2.32 0.05
C VAL A 38 -14.99 2.84 1.48
N HIS A 39 -16.18 3.27 1.88
CA HIS A 39 -16.44 3.85 3.21
C HIS A 39 -17.05 2.88 4.23
N GLU A 40 -17.65 1.79 3.76
CA GLU A 40 -18.22 0.74 4.59
C GLU A 40 -18.09 -0.58 3.85
N ILE A 41 -17.70 -1.64 4.55
CA ILE A 41 -17.67 -3.00 4.02
C ILE A 41 -18.69 -3.81 4.81
N ARG A 42 -19.73 -4.27 4.12
CA ARG A 42 -20.72 -5.21 4.65
C ARG A 42 -20.30 -6.61 4.27
N PHE A 43 -20.12 -7.46 5.27
CA PHE A 43 -19.73 -8.83 5.02
C PHE A 43 -20.93 -9.62 4.49
N THR A 44 -20.71 -10.31 3.38
CA THR A 44 -21.65 -11.28 2.80
C THR A 44 -21.89 -12.43 3.80
N ASN A 45 -20.83 -12.82 4.51
CA ASN A 45 -20.90 -13.77 5.62
C ASN A 45 -20.47 -13.04 6.91
N PRO A 46 -21.39 -12.81 7.86
CA PRO A 46 -21.05 -12.17 9.14
C PRO A 46 -19.89 -12.86 9.85
N VAL A 47 -18.98 -12.06 10.41
CA VAL A 47 -17.72 -12.55 10.98
C VAL A 47 -17.89 -12.79 12.47
N GLN A 48 -17.80 -14.04 12.92
CA GLN A 48 -17.75 -14.33 14.35
C GLN A 48 -16.38 -13.97 14.93
N LEU A 49 -16.35 -13.11 15.95
CA LEU A 49 -15.13 -12.71 16.63
C LEU A 49 -15.03 -13.37 18.02
N PRO A 50 -13.85 -13.89 18.43
CA PRO A 50 -13.65 -14.50 19.75
C PRO A 50 -14.02 -13.60 20.94
N SER A 51 -13.83 -12.28 20.81
CA SER A 51 -14.13 -11.32 21.89
C SER A 51 -15.60 -10.91 21.96
N ARG A 52 -16.47 -11.46 21.09
CA ARG A 52 -17.86 -11.02 20.92
C ARG A 52 -18.84 -12.18 20.91
N LEU A 53 -20.04 -11.91 21.44
CA LEU A 53 -21.17 -12.82 21.36
C LEU A 53 -21.83 -12.73 19.98
N GLU A 54 -22.14 -11.51 19.52
CA GLU A 54 -22.77 -11.28 18.21
C GLU A 54 -21.75 -11.22 17.07
N PRO A 55 -22.07 -11.81 15.90
CA PRO A 55 -21.29 -11.65 14.68
C PRO A 55 -21.16 -10.19 14.27
N VAL A 56 -20.12 -9.90 13.49
CA VAL A 56 -19.89 -8.61 12.86
C VAL A 56 -20.39 -8.65 11.43
N ASP A 57 -21.46 -7.91 11.13
CA ASP A 57 -22.03 -7.82 9.78
C ASP A 57 -21.34 -6.78 8.89
N PHE A 58 -20.68 -5.79 9.48
CA PHE A 58 -20.01 -4.73 8.73
C PHE A 58 -18.91 -4.04 9.51
N VAL A 59 -18.02 -3.38 8.77
CA VAL A 59 -16.99 -2.50 9.30
C VAL A 59 -17.03 -1.15 8.62
N ARG A 60 -16.75 -0.10 9.40
CA ARG A 60 -16.54 1.26 8.92
C ARG A 60 -15.33 1.90 9.59
N PRO A 61 -14.67 2.85 8.92
CA PRO A 61 -13.61 3.64 9.54
C PRO A 61 -14.14 4.35 10.78
N ARG A 62 -13.30 4.50 11.81
CA ARG A 62 -13.69 5.18 13.05
C ARG A 62 -14.06 6.64 12.84
N ASP A 63 -13.26 7.34 12.03
CA ASP A 63 -13.58 8.64 11.47
C ASP A 63 -14.50 8.43 10.27
N SER A 64 -15.68 9.05 10.26
CA SER A 64 -16.66 8.91 9.17
C SER A 64 -16.14 9.34 7.80
N SER A 65 -14.99 10.02 7.76
CA SER A 65 -14.35 10.52 6.54
C SER A 65 -13.19 9.64 6.05
N GLY A 66 -12.87 8.56 6.77
CA GLY A 66 -11.90 7.56 6.31
C GLY A 66 -12.47 6.65 5.21
N PHE A 67 -11.61 5.84 4.60
CA PHE A 67 -11.99 4.87 3.57
C PHE A 67 -10.90 3.81 3.35
N TRP A 68 -11.26 2.72 2.69
CA TRP A 68 -10.32 1.79 2.07
C TRP A 68 -10.11 2.21 0.62
N ALA A 69 -8.88 2.61 0.28
CA ALA A 69 -8.46 2.85 -1.09
C ALA A 69 -8.13 1.49 -1.72
N VAL A 70 -8.88 1.08 -2.73
CA VAL A 70 -8.76 -0.22 -3.38
C VAL A 70 -8.07 -0.06 -4.72
N PHE A 71 -7.01 -0.83 -4.92
CA PHE A 71 -6.17 -0.81 -6.10
C PHE A 71 -6.19 -2.16 -6.80
N VAL A 72 -5.91 -2.16 -8.10
CA VAL A 72 -5.61 -3.36 -8.88
C VAL A 72 -4.23 -3.20 -9.48
N LEU A 73 -3.32 -4.14 -9.23
CA LEU A 73 -2.09 -4.26 -10.00
C LEU A 73 -2.44 -4.87 -11.36
N CYS A 74 -2.14 -4.14 -12.42
CA CYS A 74 -2.50 -4.43 -13.82
C CYS A 74 -1.38 -5.14 -14.56
N GLU A 75 -0.15 -4.69 -14.35
CA GLU A 75 1.02 -5.20 -15.05
C GLU A 75 2.24 -5.16 -14.13
N ALA A 76 3.15 -6.11 -14.35
CA ALA A 76 4.48 -6.09 -13.79
C ALA A 76 5.47 -6.37 -14.91
N ASP A 77 6.33 -5.40 -15.20
CA ASP A 77 7.47 -5.57 -16.09
C ASP A 77 8.74 -5.68 -15.26
N THR A 78 9.33 -6.86 -15.29
CA THR A 78 10.56 -7.21 -14.60
C THR A 78 11.68 -7.55 -15.59
N SER A 79 11.49 -7.25 -16.88
CA SER A 79 12.40 -7.67 -17.94
C SER A 79 13.82 -7.11 -17.75
N ASP A 80 13.91 -5.90 -17.24
CA ASP A 80 15.18 -5.18 -17.07
C ASP A 80 15.83 -5.39 -15.70
N ILE A 81 15.21 -6.11 -14.76
CA ILE A 81 15.77 -6.23 -13.41
C ILE A 81 17.05 -7.09 -13.40
N VAL A 82 18.03 -6.65 -12.60
CA VAL A 82 19.32 -7.34 -12.44
C VAL A 82 19.15 -8.65 -11.66
N LEU A 83 18.18 -8.72 -10.74
CA LEU A 83 17.91 -9.88 -9.90
C LEU A 83 17.18 -11.00 -10.67
N PRO A 84 17.18 -12.25 -10.17
CA PRO A 84 16.45 -13.36 -10.81
C PRO A 84 14.93 -13.15 -10.88
N GLY A 85 14.38 -12.39 -9.93
CA GLY A 85 12.96 -12.09 -9.87
C GLY A 85 12.67 -10.87 -8.99
N PHE A 86 11.46 -10.34 -9.14
CA PHE A 86 10.91 -9.26 -8.35
C PHE A 86 9.83 -9.79 -7.40
N ARG A 87 10.03 -9.60 -6.10
CA ARG A 87 9.03 -9.94 -5.09
C ARG A 87 8.11 -8.74 -4.90
N PHE A 88 6.87 -8.89 -5.35
CA PHE A 88 5.79 -8.00 -4.96
C PHE A 88 5.21 -8.43 -3.62
N ASN A 89 4.97 -7.46 -2.75
CA ASN A 89 4.34 -7.65 -1.46
C ASN A 89 3.48 -6.43 -1.15
N VAL A 90 2.17 -6.64 -1.00
CA VAL A 90 1.21 -5.59 -0.64
C VAL A 90 1.65 -4.87 0.64
N ASP A 91 2.32 -5.57 1.55
CA ASP A 91 2.76 -4.98 2.82
C ASP A 91 3.86 -3.92 2.69
N ASP A 92 4.50 -3.85 1.52
CA ASP A 92 5.53 -2.87 1.18
C ASP A 92 4.96 -1.71 0.33
N VAL A 93 3.67 -1.73 -0.01
CA VAL A 93 2.99 -0.66 -0.74
C VAL A 93 2.48 0.42 0.22
N ARG A 94 2.69 1.68 -0.12
CA ARG A 94 2.19 2.85 0.61
C ARG A 94 1.44 3.79 -0.31
N ILE A 95 0.33 4.37 0.16
CA ILE A 95 -0.19 5.60 -0.45
C ILE A 95 0.74 6.75 -0.05
N GLN A 96 1.07 7.62 -1.01
CA GLN A 96 1.75 8.88 -0.78
C GLN A 96 0.81 10.03 -1.15
N TYR A 97 0.38 10.80 -0.14
CA TYR A 97 -0.48 11.96 -0.32
C TYR A 97 0.08 13.16 0.46
N GLY A 98 0.76 14.08 -0.22
CA GLY A 98 1.52 15.14 0.42
C GLY A 98 2.52 14.58 1.43
N LYS A 99 2.37 14.95 2.71
CA LYS A 99 3.18 14.44 3.83
C LYS A 99 2.68 13.12 4.42
N TYR A 100 1.48 12.69 4.05
CA TYR A 100 0.85 11.50 4.62
C TYR A 100 1.30 10.25 3.88
N ARG A 101 1.50 9.18 4.67
CA ARG A 101 1.81 7.84 4.16
C ARG A 101 0.94 6.83 4.86
N PHE A 102 0.25 6.00 4.09
CA PHE A 102 -0.65 4.97 4.60
C PHE A 102 -0.20 3.60 4.11
N GLY A 103 -0.26 2.61 4.99
CA GLY A 103 0.15 1.23 4.72
C GLY A 103 -1.00 0.28 4.43
N PRO A 104 -0.67 -0.97 4.07
CA PRO A 104 -1.65 -2.03 3.84
C PRO A 104 -2.61 -2.16 5.02
N LEU A 105 -3.73 -2.83 4.76
CA LEU A 105 -4.77 -3.20 5.73
C LEU A 105 -4.22 -3.52 7.13
N GLN A 106 -4.32 -2.53 8.00
CA GLN A 106 -4.24 -2.69 9.44
C GLN A 106 -5.51 -2.05 10.03
N PRO A 107 -6.43 -2.85 10.58
CA PRO A 107 -7.58 -2.30 11.26
C PRO A 107 -7.04 -1.85 12.62
N TYR A 108 -6.75 -0.56 12.73
CA TYR A 108 -6.39 0.05 14.02
C TYR A 108 -7.45 1.04 14.49
N THR A 109 -8.44 1.34 13.65
CA THR A 109 -9.58 2.20 14.01
C THR A 109 -10.87 1.78 13.28
N LEU A 110 -11.52 0.69 13.69
CA LEU A 110 -12.77 0.22 13.08
C LEU A 110 -13.90 0.32 14.08
N ARG A 111 -15.02 0.96 13.71
CA ARG A 111 -16.21 0.99 14.58
C ARG A 111 -17.20 -0.07 14.15
N TYR A 112 -17.67 -0.86 15.11
CA TYR A 112 -18.88 -1.65 14.98
C TYR A 112 -20.07 -0.91 15.57
N GLN A 113 -21.17 -0.77 14.81
CA GLN A 113 -22.44 -0.18 15.26
C GLN A 113 -22.32 1.15 16.04
N GLY A 114 -21.22 1.90 15.84
CA GLY A 114 -20.96 3.16 16.52
C GLY A 114 -20.38 3.09 17.94
N SER A 115 -20.14 1.91 18.52
CA SER A 115 -19.81 1.83 19.96
C SER A 115 -18.48 1.17 20.32
N LEU A 116 -17.95 0.21 19.55
CA LEU A 116 -16.72 -0.52 19.93
C LEU A 116 -15.64 -0.52 18.84
N ASP A 117 -14.39 -0.36 19.27
CA ASP A 117 -13.20 -0.57 18.43
C ASP A 117 -12.94 -2.07 18.28
N LEU A 118 -12.91 -2.58 17.05
CA LEU A 118 -12.77 -4.02 16.79
C LEU A 118 -11.31 -4.52 16.77
N ASN A 119 -10.38 -3.74 17.30
CA ASN A 119 -8.95 -3.92 17.06
C ASN A 119 -8.22 -4.54 18.25
N THR A 120 -8.62 -5.76 18.59
CA THR A 120 -7.82 -6.60 19.48
C THR A 120 -6.88 -7.49 18.67
N PRO A 121 -5.70 -7.86 19.18
CA PRO A 121 -4.80 -8.79 18.50
C PRO A 121 -5.43 -10.13 18.11
N LYS A 122 -6.49 -10.56 18.81
CA LYS A 122 -7.21 -11.81 18.53
C LYS A 122 -8.21 -11.67 17.39
N ASP A 123 -8.86 -10.52 17.28
CA ASP A 123 -9.94 -10.30 16.31
C ASP A 123 -9.42 -9.73 14.98
N THR A 124 -8.37 -8.90 15.03
CA THR A 124 -7.79 -8.23 13.87
C THR A 124 -7.52 -9.18 12.68
N PRO A 125 -6.90 -10.36 12.85
CA PRO A 125 -6.63 -11.26 11.72
C PRO A 125 -7.91 -11.71 10.99
N LEU A 126 -8.97 -12.03 11.74
CA LEU A 126 -10.25 -12.50 11.18
C LEU A 126 -10.94 -11.38 10.40
N ILE A 127 -10.91 -10.16 10.94
CA ILE A 127 -11.47 -8.99 10.28
C ILE A 127 -10.71 -8.66 9.00
N VAL A 128 -9.37 -8.67 9.02
CA VAL A 128 -8.55 -8.43 7.83
C VAL A 128 -8.83 -9.47 6.76
N GLN A 129 -8.95 -10.74 7.15
CA GLN A 129 -9.29 -11.81 6.23
C GLN A 129 -10.68 -11.61 5.60
N ALA A 130 -11.68 -11.25 6.40
CA ALA A 130 -13.03 -11.00 5.92
C ALA A 130 -13.09 -9.78 4.99
N ILE A 131 -12.40 -8.69 5.33
CA ILE A 131 -12.27 -7.53 4.44
C ILE A 131 -11.62 -7.94 3.12
N GLY A 132 -10.53 -8.70 3.18
CA GLY A 132 -9.85 -9.24 2.01
C GLY A 132 -10.78 -10.07 1.12
N ALA A 133 -11.64 -10.90 1.72
CA ALA A 133 -12.63 -11.69 0.99
C ALA A 133 -13.68 -10.81 0.29
N GLU A 134 -14.28 -9.83 0.98
CA GLU A 134 -15.29 -8.95 0.38
C GLU A 134 -14.73 -8.11 -0.75
N ILE A 135 -13.52 -7.58 -0.58
CA ILE A 135 -12.87 -6.85 -1.65
C ILE A 135 -12.30 -7.80 -2.71
N HIS A 136 -12.39 -9.12 -2.61
CA HIS A 136 -11.76 -10.06 -3.57
C HIS A 136 -10.25 -9.80 -3.73
N GLN A 137 -9.55 -9.70 -2.60
CA GLN A 137 -8.12 -9.44 -2.56
C GLN A 137 -7.34 -10.56 -3.27
N GLY A 138 -6.39 -10.17 -4.11
CA GLY A 138 -5.44 -11.08 -4.74
C GLY A 138 -4.36 -11.59 -3.77
N PRO A 139 -3.32 -12.25 -4.28
CA PRO A 139 -2.19 -12.69 -3.47
C PRO A 139 -1.55 -11.51 -2.71
N ARG A 140 -1.32 -11.68 -1.40
CA ARG A 140 -0.61 -10.66 -0.60
C ARG A 140 0.83 -10.47 -1.03
N SER A 141 1.47 -11.55 -1.48
CA SER A 141 2.81 -11.50 -2.06
C SER A 141 2.89 -12.48 -3.22
N THR A 142 3.68 -12.12 -4.21
CA THR A 142 4.04 -12.99 -5.33
C THR A 142 5.48 -12.72 -5.73
N VAL A 143 6.09 -13.69 -6.41
CA VAL A 143 7.37 -13.49 -7.08
C VAL A 143 7.10 -13.49 -8.58
N PHE A 144 7.54 -12.42 -9.24
CA PHE A 144 7.57 -12.33 -10.69
C PHE A 144 8.98 -12.67 -11.13
N GLU A 145 9.14 -13.80 -11.83
CA GLU A 145 10.38 -14.11 -12.55
C GLU A 145 10.65 -13.03 -13.61
N ARG A 146 11.83 -13.02 -14.24
CA ARG A 146 12.12 -12.05 -15.31
C ARG A 146 11.13 -12.17 -16.47
N GLY A 147 10.45 -11.09 -16.81
CA GLY A 147 9.56 -11.00 -17.96
C GLY A 147 8.52 -9.88 -17.84
N HIS A 148 7.54 -9.88 -18.75
CA HIS A 148 6.43 -8.95 -18.73
C HIS A 148 5.13 -9.72 -18.46
N PHE A 149 4.48 -9.41 -17.34
CA PHE A 149 3.22 -9.98 -16.91
C PHE A 149 2.11 -8.95 -17.10
N THR A 150 1.23 -9.18 -18.08
CA THR A 150 0.05 -8.35 -18.36
C THR A 150 -1.21 -8.96 -17.74
N ASP A 151 -2.32 -8.21 -17.80
CA ASP A 151 -3.66 -8.68 -17.39
C ASP A 151 -3.71 -9.19 -15.94
N LEU A 152 -2.87 -8.63 -15.07
CA LEU A 152 -2.94 -8.89 -13.66
C LEU A 152 -4.24 -8.31 -13.08
N HIS A 153 -4.83 -9.06 -12.16
CA HIS A 153 -6.03 -8.67 -11.44
C HIS A 153 -5.79 -8.74 -9.93
N PHE A 154 -4.57 -8.41 -9.49
CA PHE A 154 -4.21 -8.50 -8.08
C PHE A 154 -4.75 -7.27 -7.36
N ARG A 155 -5.92 -7.45 -6.78
CA ARG A 155 -6.56 -6.41 -6.00
C ARG A 155 -5.99 -6.36 -4.59
N PHE A 156 -5.82 -5.18 -4.06
CA PHE A 156 -5.42 -4.94 -2.67
C PHE A 156 -6.00 -3.62 -2.18
N ALA A 157 -6.01 -3.41 -0.87
CA ALA A 157 -6.48 -2.16 -0.29
C ALA A 157 -5.53 -1.61 0.76
N ILE A 158 -5.48 -0.28 0.81
CA ILE A 158 -4.72 0.51 1.78
C ILE A 158 -5.73 1.33 2.58
N PHE A 159 -5.68 1.22 3.90
CA PHE A 159 -6.64 1.89 4.76
C PHE A 159 -6.21 3.34 5.01
N VAL A 160 -7.10 4.28 4.69
CA VAL A 160 -6.95 5.71 4.92
C VAL A 160 -7.85 6.08 6.12
N PRO A 161 -7.30 6.26 7.33
CA PRO A 161 -8.09 6.30 8.56
C PRO A 161 -8.81 7.64 8.82
N ARG A 162 -8.63 8.63 7.95
CA ARG A 162 -9.11 10.02 8.15
C ARG A 162 -9.29 10.73 6.81
N ALA A 163 -9.99 11.87 6.83
CA ALA A 163 -10.08 12.74 5.66
C ALA A 163 -8.69 13.15 5.13
N LEU A 164 -8.53 13.11 3.81
CA LEU A 164 -7.37 13.68 3.12
C LEU A 164 -7.69 15.14 2.75
N PRO A 165 -6.89 16.13 3.20
CA PRO A 165 -7.14 17.53 2.87
C PRO A 165 -7.13 17.76 1.35
N ASN A 166 -8.16 18.42 0.83
CA ASN A 166 -8.33 18.76 -0.60
C ASN A 166 -8.41 17.56 -1.57
N TYR A 167 -8.59 16.34 -1.06
CA TYR A 167 -8.78 15.17 -1.91
C TYR A 167 -10.18 15.20 -2.52
N ALA A 168 -10.25 15.21 -3.85
CA ALA A 168 -11.48 15.32 -4.62
C ALA A 168 -11.85 14.03 -5.35
N GLY A 169 -11.18 12.92 -5.02
CA GLY A 169 -11.37 11.62 -5.67
C GLY A 169 -10.46 11.39 -6.86
N GLU A 170 -9.33 12.08 -6.93
CA GLU A 170 -8.26 11.78 -7.88
C GLU A 170 -7.55 10.45 -7.57
N PRO A 171 -6.81 9.84 -8.52
CA PRO A 171 -6.03 8.64 -8.24
C PRO A 171 -4.95 8.89 -7.18
N LEU A 172 -4.89 8.01 -6.17
CA LEU A 172 -3.90 8.11 -5.12
C LEU A 172 -2.58 7.49 -5.59
N GLN A 173 -1.49 8.23 -5.41
CA GLN A 173 -0.17 7.80 -5.81
C GLN A 173 0.36 6.74 -4.86
N LEU A 174 0.90 5.67 -5.42
CA LEU A 174 1.54 4.59 -4.67
C LEU A 174 3.06 4.75 -4.66
N ARG A 175 3.64 4.30 -3.56
CA ARG A 175 5.07 4.10 -3.40
C ARG A 175 5.32 2.69 -2.92
N TYR A 176 6.41 2.09 -3.39
CA TYR A 176 6.84 0.78 -2.93
C TYR A 176 8.11 0.91 -2.09
N LEU A 177 8.15 0.19 -0.97
CA LEU A 177 9.25 0.19 0.01
C LEU A 177 10.11 -1.08 -0.06
N GLY A 178 9.72 -2.06 -0.87
CA GLY A 178 10.45 -3.31 -1.05
C GLY A 178 11.63 -3.14 -2.01
N GLN A 179 11.77 -4.10 -2.94
CA GLN A 179 12.75 -4.00 -4.02
C GLN A 179 12.51 -2.76 -4.89
N PRO A 180 13.54 -2.20 -5.54
CA PRO A 180 13.42 -1.04 -6.41
C PRO A 180 12.33 -1.23 -7.47
N ALA A 181 11.33 -0.36 -7.45
CA ALA A 181 10.21 -0.39 -8.39
C ALA A 181 9.73 1.02 -8.71
N ILE A 182 9.31 1.22 -9.96
CA ILE A 182 8.56 2.37 -10.42
C ILE A 182 7.09 1.96 -10.48
N LEU A 183 6.20 2.80 -9.94
CA LEU A 183 4.76 2.55 -9.95
C LEU A 183 4.10 3.59 -10.84
N HIS A 184 3.31 3.12 -11.79
CA HIS A 184 2.55 3.94 -12.72
C HIS A 184 1.05 3.72 -12.51
N ASP A 185 0.34 4.80 -12.20
CA ASP A 185 -1.11 4.81 -12.21
C ASP A 185 -1.64 4.92 -13.66
N ASN A 186 -2.78 4.29 -13.94
CA ASN A 186 -3.43 4.35 -15.26
C ASN A 186 -4.22 5.67 -15.50
N GLY A 187 -4.31 6.58 -14.52
CA GLY A 187 -4.87 7.92 -14.67
C GLY A 187 -6.38 8.03 -14.50
N TYR A 188 -7.08 6.90 -14.30
CA TYR A 188 -8.54 6.89 -14.14
C TYR A 188 -8.97 7.16 -12.69
N PRO A 189 -9.91 8.08 -12.45
CA PRO A 189 -10.37 8.37 -11.10
C PRO A 189 -11.05 7.14 -10.47
N PRO A 190 -10.83 6.86 -9.18
CA PRO A 190 -11.55 5.82 -8.44
C PRO A 190 -13.05 6.13 -8.37
N SER A 191 -13.86 5.08 -8.29
CA SER A 191 -15.26 5.22 -7.88
C SER A 191 -15.38 5.50 -6.38
N ASP A 192 -16.33 6.35 -5.98
CA ASP A 192 -16.61 6.60 -4.57
C ASP A 192 -17.76 5.71 -4.08
N ILE A 193 -17.44 4.70 -3.27
CA ILE A 193 -18.36 3.64 -2.86
C ILE A 193 -18.71 3.79 -1.39
N ARG A 194 -19.96 4.17 -1.11
CA ARG A 194 -20.45 4.29 0.27
C ARG A 194 -20.42 2.96 1.02
N VAL A 195 -20.85 1.88 0.36
CA VAL A 195 -20.97 0.54 0.94
C VAL A 195 -20.56 -0.49 -0.11
N ALA A 196 -19.63 -1.40 0.21
CA ALA A 196 -19.26 -2.56 -0.61
C ALA A 196 -19.65 -3.88 0.07
N GLY A 197 -19.75 -4.96 -0.71
CA GLY A 197 -20.00 -6.33 -0.20
C GLY A 197 -21.48 -6.74 -0.21
N GLY A 198 -21.90 -7.58 0.74
CA GLY A 198 -23.15 -8.40 0.68
C GLY A 198 -24.49 -7.69 0.44
N SER A 199 -24.55 -6.36 0.54
CA SER A 199 -25.71 -5.52 0.13
C SER A 199 -25.29 -4.16 -0.46
N GLY A 200 -23.99 -4.00 -0.76
CA GLY A 200 -23.39 -2.77 -1.27
C GLY A 200 -23.13 -2.81 -2.77
N GLY A 201 -22.48 -1.77 -3.27
CA GLY A 201 -21.97 -1.72 -4.64
C GLY A 201 -20.78 -2.66 -4.85
N GLY A 202 -20.58 -3.06 -6.11
CA GLY A 202 -19.39 -3.83 -6.51
C GLY A 202 -18.15 -2.94 -6.65
N ILE A 203 -16.97 -3.53 -6.45
CA ILE A 203 -15.69 -2.88 -6.73
C ILE A 203 -15.19 -3.38 -8.09
N ALA A 204 -14.80 -2.47 -8.97
CA ALA A 204 -14.26 -2.83 -10.28
C ALA A 204 -13.09 -3.80 -10.15
N ALA A 205 -13.12 -4.87 -10.96
CA ALA A 205 -12.20 -5.99 -10.85
C ALA A 205 -11.04 -5.97 -11.83
N ARG A 206 -11.05 -5.03 -12.76
CA ARG A 206 -10.13 -4.99 -13.89
C ARG A 206 -9.61 -3.58 -14.07
N CYS A 207 -8.43 -3.51 -14.66
CA CYS A 207 -7.89 -2.25 -15.12
C CYS A 207 -8.68 -1.77 -16.33
N LEU A 208 -8.84 -0.46 -16.42
CA LEU A 208 -9.41 0.21 -17.58
C LEU A 208 -8.34 0.28 -18.69
N PRO A 209 -8.77 0.19 -19.96
CA PRO A 209 -7.88 0.21 -21.12
C PRO A 209 -7.15 1.55 -21.27
#